data_AF-A0A2N2LYH2-F1
#
_entry.id   AF-A0A2N2LYH2-F1
#
_cell.length_a   1.000
_cell.length_b   1.000
_cell.length_c   1.000
_cell.angle_alpha   90.00
_cell.angle_beta   90.00
_cell.angle_gamma   90.00
#
_symmetry.space_group_name_H-M   'P 1'
#
loop_
_entity.id
_entity.type
_entity.pdbx_description
1 polymer ?
#
loop_
_entity_poly.entity_id
_entity_poly.type
_entity_poly.pdbx_seq_one_letter_code
_entity_poly.pdbx_strand_id
1 'polypeptide(L)' 'MNQQDRPYIDSNGTIVIPFNIDQKYHPWNGGQPLSVTLQEINAPKDIWSKYTEKPYPGNPS' A
#
# COMPACT_ATOMS: atom_id res chain seq x y z
N MET A 1 -7.16 -20.01 -8.54
CA MET A 1 -5.86 -19.39 -8.21
C MET A 1 -6.18 -17.96 -7.84
N ASN A 2 -5.94 -17.54 -6.59
CA ASN A 2 -6.20 -16.15 -6.19
C ASN A 2 -5.16 -15.28 -6.89
N GLN A 3 -5.55 -14.65 -8.00
CA GLN A 3 -4.75 -13.58 -8.57
C GLN A 3 -4.85 -12.42 -7.61
N GLN A 4 -3.73 -12.13 -6.94
CA GLN A 4 -3.68 -11.09 -5.93
C GLN A 4 -3.52 -9.76 -6.67
N ASP A 5 -4.62 -9.25 -7.21
CA ASP A 5 -4.65 -8.14 -8.17
C ASP A 5 -4.49 -6.77 -7.51
N ARG A 6 -4.21 -6.73 -6.20
CA ARG A 6 -4.04 -5.52 -5.41
C ARG A 6 -2.93 -5.67 -4.38
N PRO A 7 -2.27 -4.57 -4.00
CA PRO A 7 -1.38 -4.55 -2.84
C PRO A 7 -2.12 -4.96 -1.57
N TYR A 8 -1.38 -5.54 -0.63
CA TYR A 8 -1.91 -5.96 0.66
C TYR A 8 -0.84 -5.89 1.73
N ILE A 9 -1.27 -6.01 2.99
CA ILE A 9 -0.37 -6.11 4.15
C ILE A 9 -0.41 -7.56 4.60
N ASP A 10 0.76 -8.20 4.72
CA ASP A 10 0.86 -9.57 5.21
C ASP A 10 0.72 -9.64 6.75
N SER A 11 0.74 -10.85 7.31
CA SER A 11 0.62 -11.07 8.76
C SER A 11 1.75 -10.44 9.58
N ASN A 12 2.87 -10.07 8.96
CA ASN A 12 4.03 -9.47 9.62
C ASN A 12 4.01 -7.94 9.55
N GLY A 13 3.00 -7.34 8.90
CA GLY A 13 2.97 -5.90 8.66
C GLY A 13 3.88 -5.47 7.50
N THR A 14 4.21 -6.38 6.59
CA THR A 14 4.95 -6.07 5.36
C THR A 14 3.97 -5.66 4.28
N ILE A 15 4.27 -4.55 3.60
CA ILE A 15 3.51 -4.16 2.41
C ILE A 15 3.99 -5.02 1.25
N VAL A 16 3.09 -5.82 0.70
CA VAL A 16 3.35 -6.66 -0.47
C VAL A 16 2.66 -6.04 -1.69
N ILE A 17 3.46 -5.77 -2.72
CA ILE A 17 3.00 -5.29 -4.02
C ILE A 17 3.37 -6.38 -5.04
N PRO A 18 2.41 -7.25 -5.44
CA PRO A 18 2.71 -8.30 -6.40
C PRO A 18 3.16 -7.73 -7.76
N PHE A 19 4.04 -8.46 -8.45
CA PHE A 19 4.63 -7.98 -9.71
C PHE A 19 3.60 -7.88 -10.84
N ASN A 20 2.68 -8.84 -10.93
CA ASN A 20 1.68 -8.93 -12.01
C ASN A 20 0.35 -8.27 -11.63
N ILE A 21 0.41 -7.00 -11.19
CA ILE A 21 -0.76 -6.16 -10.91
C ILE A 21 -0.66 -4.88 -11.74
N ASP A 22 -1.69 -4.03 -11.66
CA ASP A 22 -1.69 -2.72 -12.32
C ASP A 22 -0.41 -1.93 -11.98
N GLN A 23 0.29 -1.44 -13.03
CA GLN A 23 1.53 -0.69 -12.92
C GLN A 23 1.39 0.56 -12.04
N LYS A 24 0.17 1.10 -11.89
CA LYS A 24 -0.07 2.21 -10.96
C LYS A 24 0.40 1.88 -9.54
N TYR A 25 0.44 0.61 -9.14
CA TYR A 25 0.88 0.20 -7.82
C TYR A 25 2.39 0.00 -7.67
N HIS A 26 3.19 0.17 -8.73
CA HIS A 26 4.64 -0.01 -8.70
C HIS A 26 5.35 1.34 -8.48
N PRO A 27 5.56 1.80 -7.23
CA PRO A 27 6.19 3.10 -6.96
C PRO A 27 7.62 3.19 -7.51
N TRP A 28 8.30 2.05 -7.68
CA TRP A 28 9.63 1.96 -8.27
C TRP A 28 9.63 2.02 -9.81
N ASN A 29 8.47 1.96 -10.46
CA ASN A 29 8.35 1.91 -11.91
C ASN A 29 7.38 2.98 -12.46
N GLY A 30 7.43 4.18 -11.87
CA GLY A 30 6.61 5.32 -12.29
C GLY A 30 5.15 5.26 -11.88
N GLY A 31 4.77 4.31 -11.02
CA GLY A 31 3.44 4.24 -10.42
C GLY A 31 3.19 5.32 -9.38
N GLN A 32 2.06 5.20 -8.69
CA GLN A 32 1.63 6.12 -7.65
C GLN A 32 2.55 6.06 -6.41
N PRO A 33 2.63 7.16 -5.63
CA PRO A 33 3.37 7.15 -4.37
C PRO A 33 2.85 6.09 -3.41
N LEU A 34 3.75 5.43 -2.65
CA LEU A 34 3.39 4.40 -1.69
C LEU A 34 2.32 4.85 -0.68
N SER A 35 2.33 6.12 -0.27
CA SER A 35 1.30 6.69 0.61
C SER A 35 -0.11 6.62 0.03
N VAL A 36 -0.26 6.78 -1.29
CA VAL A 36 -1.56 6.67 -1.97
C VAL A 36 -2.03 5.22 -1.94
N THR A 37 -1.14 4.27 -2.27
CA THR A 37 -1.43 2.84 -2.15
C THR A 37 -1.85 2.45 -0.74
N LEU A 38 -1.13 2.94 0.28
CA LEU A 38 -1.45 2.67 1.68
C LEU A 38 -2.82 3.22 2.09
N GLN A 39 -3.21 4.36 1.54
CA GLN A 39 -4.55 4.92 1.75
C GLN A 39 -5.63 4.07 1.07
N GLU A 40 -5.43 3.67 -0.19
CA GLU A 40 -6.38 2.83 -0.94
C GLU A 40 -6.65 1.48 -0.25
N ILE A 41 -5.62 0.88 0.37
CA ILE A 41 -5.76 -0.41 1.08
C ILE A 41 -6.18 -0.25 2.55
N ASN A 42 -6.51 0.97 2.99
CA ASN A 42 -6.84 1.31 4.37
C ASN A 42 -5.78 0.81 5.37
N ALA A 43 -4.52 1.12 5.10
CA ALA A 43 -3.42 0.71 5.95
C ALA A 43 -3.60 1.22 7.39
N PRO A 44 -3.41 0.35 8.40
CA PRO A 44 -3.38 0.76 9.79
C PRO A 44 -2.34 1.85 10.06
N LYS A 45 -2.60 2.71 11.05
CA LYS A 45 -1.73 3.84 11.39
C LYS A 45 -0.30 3.42 11.71
N ASP A 46 -0.11 2.31 12.40
CA ASP A 46 1.21 1.77 12.73
C ASP A 46 1.99 1.34 11.50
N ILE A 47 1.32 0.74 10.49
CA ILE A 47 1.95 0.41 9.21
C ILE A 47 2.26 1.67 8.42
N TRP A 48 1.33 2.61 8.34
CA TRP A 48 1.57 3.91 7.69
C TRP A 48 2.84 4.57 8.23
N SER A 49 2.94 4.73 9.55
CA SER A 49 4.10 5.37 10.17
C SER A 49 5.43 4.66 9.95
N LYS A 50 5.44 3.37 9.59
CA LYS A 50 6.68 2.65 9.24
C LYS A 50 7.19 2.96 7.83
N TYR A 51 6.29 3.26 6.90
CA TYR A 51 6.60 3.34 5.47
C TYR A 51 6.45 4.74 4.86
N THR A 52 5.98 5.71 5.63
CA THR A 52 5.83 7.10 5.16
C THR A 52 6.03 8.09 6.29
N GLU A 53 6.71 9.19 5.97
CA GLU A 53 6.90 10.34 6.86
C GLU A 53 5.71 11.31 6.85
N LYS A 54 4.75 11.12 5.92
CA LYS A 54 3.55 11.94 5.84
C LYS A 54 2.66 11.74 7.07
N PRO A 55 1.94 12.78 7.53
CA PRO A 55 0.87 12.62 8.52
C PRO A 55 -0.11 11.53 8.09
N TYR A 56 -0.57 10.73 9.05
CA TYR A 56 -1.64 9.77 8.80
C TYR A 56 -2.90 10.53 8.35
N PRO A 57 -3.52 10.18 7.21
CA PRO A 57 -4.64 10.95 6.67
C PRO A 57 -5.91 10.92 7.53
N GLY A 58 -5.92 10.11 8.60
CA GLY A 58 -7.12 9.79 9.37
C GLY A 58 -7.99 8.81 8.61
N ASN A 59 -8.81 8.02 9.31
CA ASN A 59 -9.82 7.22 8.60
C ASN A 59 -10.72 8.21 7.82
N PRO A 60 -11.03 7.96 6.54
CA PRO A 60 -12.25 8.51 5.98
C PRO A 60 -13.39 7.90 6.81
N SER A 61 -14.02 8.73 7.66
CA SER A 61 -15.19 8.36 8.45
C SER A 61 -16.30 7.78 7.57
#